data_AF-R3U7B9-F1
#
_entry.id   AF-R3U7B9-F1
#
_cell.length_a   1.000
_cell.length_b   1.000
_cell.length_c   1.000
_cell.angle_alpha   90.00
_cell.angle_beta   90.00
_cell.angle_gamma   90.00
#
_symmetry.space_group_name_H-M   'P 1'
#
loop_
_entity.id
_entity.type
_entity.pdbx_description
1 polymer ?
#
loop_
_entity_poly.entity_id
_entity_poly.type
_entity_poly.pdbx_seq_one_letter_code
_entity_poly.pdbx_strand_id
1 'polypeptide(L)' 'MTFGNKVLKYRVALDTKKNLFMAIDANDQTNVAYGITITQAVKELKKSI' A
#
# COMPACT_ATOMS: atom_id res chain seq x y z
N MET A 1 -21.36 17.08 5.27
CA MET A 1 -20.32 16.25 4.62
C MET A 1 -19.32 15.77 5.65
N THR A 2 -19.49 14.56 6.15
CA THR A 2 -18.52 13.93 7.03
C THR A 2 -17.40 13.40 6.14
N PHE A 3 -16.25 14.08 6.11
CA PHE A 3 -15.05 13.56 5.48
C PHE A 3 -14.60 12.36 6.30
N GLY A 4 -15.12 11.18 5.97
CA GLY A 4 -14.56 9.93 6.43
C GLY A 4 -13.15 9.85 5.89
N ASN A 5 -12.19 10.38 6.65
CA ASN A 5 -10.78 10.06 6.48
C ASN A 5 -10.70 8.55 6.71
N LYS A 6 -10.90 7.78 5.65
CA LYS A 6 -10.61 6.36 5.60
C LYS A 6 -9.09 6.31 5.78
N VAL A 7 -8.66 6.27 7.03
CA VAL A 7 -7.25 6.20 7.39
C VAL A 7 -6.77 4.88 6.83
N LEU A 8 -6.16 4.95 5.64
CA LEU A 8 -5.61 3.78 5.00
C LEU A 8 -4.46 3.32 5.89
N LYS A 9 -4.73 2.30 6.69
CA LYS A 9 -3.70 1.63 7.48
C LYS A 9 -3.03 0.67 6.52
N TYR A 10 -1.77 0.91 6.19
CA TYR A 10 -1.00 0.03 5.33
C TYR A 10 0.34 -0.28 6.00
N ARG A 11 0.87 -1.45 5.69
CA ARG A 11 2.20 -1.90 6.09
C ARG A 11 3.09 -1.85 4.87
N VAL A 12 4.33 -1.44 5.05
CA VAL A 12 5.31 -1.39 3.97
C VAL A 12 6.45 -2.32 4.33
N ALA A 13 6.81 -3.19 3.40
CA ALA A 13 7.96 -4.07 3.49
C ALA A 13 8.87 -3.88 2.27
N LEU A 14 10.16 -4.12 2.44
CA LEU A 14 11.09 -4.18 1.30
C LEU A 14 11.22 -5.65 0.88
N ASP A 15 10.83 -5.95 -0.35
CA ASP A 15 11.09 -7.26 -0.96
C ASP A 15 12.54 -7.27 -1.46
N THR A 16 13.41 -8.01 -0.77
CA THR A 16 14.84 -8.10 -1.09
C THR A 16 15.13 -8.98 -2.31
N LYS A 17 14.15 -9.74 -2.83
CA LYS A 17 14.32 -10.53 -4.06
C LYS A 17 14.10 -9.66 -5.29
N LYS A 18 13.15 -8.73 -5.22
CA LYS A 18 12.82 -7.80 -6.31
C LYS A 18 13.45 -6.43 -6.14
N ASN A 19 13.98 -6.11 -4.96
CA ASN A 19 14.41 -4.77 -4.55
C ASN A 19 13.31 -3.71 -4.73
N LEU A 20 12.08 -4.08 -4.38
CA LEU A 20 10.90 -3.23 -4.49
C LEU A 20 10.22 -3.08 -3.14
N PHE A 21 9.58 -1.93 -2.93
CA PHE A 21 8.71 -1.70 -1.79
C PHE A 21 7.35 -2.34 -2.05
N MET A 22 6.91 -3.13 -1.10
CA MET A 22 5.61 -3.78 -1.07
C MET A 22 4.73 -3.07 -0.03
N ALA A 23 3.64 -2.46 -0.48
CA ALA A 23 2.60 -1.89 0.37
C ALA A 23 1.44 -2.87 0.49
N ILE A 24 0.99 -3.13 1.71
CA ILE A 24 -0.02 -4.13 2.05
C ILE A 24 -1.09 -3.42 2.85
N ASP A 25 -2.36 -3.56 2.47
CA ASP A 25 -3.44 -3.02 3.29
C ASP A 25 -3.54 -3.79 4.63
N ALA A 26 -3.65 -3.06 5.74
CA ALA A 26 -3.68 -3.68 7.06
C ALA A 26 -5.03 -4.33 7.38
N ASN A 27 -6.11 -3.94 6.68
CA ASN A 27 -7.43 -4.55 6.81
C ASN A 27 -7.59 -5.71 5.83
N ASP A 28 -6.91 -5.64 4.67
CA ASP A 28 -6.99 -6.66 3.64
C ASP A 28 -5.60 -7.11 3.17
N GLN A 29 -5.15 -8.26 3.66
CA GLN A 29 -3.84 -8.83 3.33
C GLN A 29 -3.74 -9.33 1.88
N THR A 30 -4.85 -9.41 1.15
CA THR A 30 -4.84 -9.78 -0.28
C THR A 30 -4.58 -8.57 -1.17
N ASN A 31 -4.89 -7.37 -0.67
CA ASN A 31 -4.64 -6.13 -1.38
C ASN A 31 -3.20 -5.67 -1.14
N VAL A 32 -2.34 -6.01 -2.10
CA VAL A 32 -0.90 -5.71 -2.08
C VAL A 32 -0.50 -5.00 -3.36
N ALA A 33 0.37 -4.00 -3.22
CA ALA A 33 0.92 -3.24 -4.34
C ALA A 33 2.44 -3.15 -4.21
N TYR A 34 3.12 -3.12 -5.35
CA TYR A 34 4.57 -2.98 -5.42
C TYR A 34 4.95 -1.65 -6.06
N GLY A 35 6.05 -1.07 -5.63
CA GLY A 35 6.59 0.16 -6.18
C GLY A 35 8.09 0.28 -5.95
N ILE A 36 8.75 1.10 -6.79
CA ILE A 36 10.18 1.41 -6.63
C ILE A 36 10.39 2.32 -5.42
N THR A 37 9.36 3.06 -5.03
CA THR A 37 9.33 3.91 -3.84
C THR A 37 8.08 3.60 -3.02
N ILE A 38 8.15 3.87 -1.72
CA ILE A 38 7.00 3.71 -0.79
C ILE A 38 5.79 4.49 -1.31
N THR A 39 5.99 5.73 -1.76
CA THR A 39 4.92 6.58 -2.28
C THR A 39 4.24 5.97 -3.50
N GLN A 40 5.01 5.38 -4.44
CA GLN A 40 4.44 4.67 -5.57
C GLN A 40 3.65 3.44 -5.14
N ALA A 41 4.22 2.63 -4.24
CA ALA A 41 3.56 1.42 -3.75
C ALA A 41 2.23 1.75 -3.06
N VAL A 42 2.18 2.79 -2.21
CA VAL A 42 0.96 3.25 -1.54
C VAL A 42 -0.05 3.85 -2.52
N LYS A 43 0.41 4.55 -3.57
CA LYS A 43 -0.46 5.12 -4.60
C LYS A 43 -1.14 4.02 -5.42
N GLU A 44 -0.40 3.00 -5.79
CA GLU A 44 -0.93 1.81 -6.48
C GLU A 44 -1.89 1.03 -5.56
N LEU A 45 -1.56 0.89 -4.27
CA LEU A 45 -2.44 0.28 -3.28
C LEU A 45 -3.78 1.02 -3.21
N LYS A 46 -3.75 2.35 -3.08
CA LYS A 46 -4.94 3.21 -3.05
C LYS A 46 -5.78 3.16 -4.33
N LYS A 47 -5.16 2.88 -5.47
CA LYS A 47 -5.84 2.78 -6.76
C LYS A 47 -6.61 1.46 -6.92
N SER A 48 -6.28 0.47 -6.11
CA SER A 48 -6.89 -0.87 -6.11
C SER A 48 -8.03 -1.03 -5.09
N ILE A 49 -8.58 0.08 -4.59
CA ILE A 49 -9.63 0.15 -3.55
C ILE A 49 -10.89 0.80 -4.10
#